data_AF-A0AB34JY41-F1
#
_entry.id   AF-A0AB34JY41-F1
#
_cell.length_a   1.000
_cell.length_b   1.000
_cell.length_c   1.000
_cell.angle_alpha   90.00
_cell.angle_beta   90.00
_cell.angle_gamma   90.00
#
_symmetry.space_group_name_H-M   'P 1'
#
loop_
_entity.id
_entity.type
_entity.pdbx_description
1 polymer ?
#
loop_
_entity_poly.entity_id
_entity_poly.type
_entity_poly.pdbx_seq_one_letter_code
_entity_poly.pdbx_strand_id
1 'polypeptide(L)'
;MAVCRFCMEEAEAEELIAPCQCIGTQKYVHAACLHRWQAISLRNRLKCPVCQHSYRDEFIISAYAGARQSIPRSRLDRVTTWLVHNFLWTTGVGLLGGAVWQRQNYLLIAMVLAVILVWSVFRFLPFWWAVVVDETGTPSWQLIRYGQPLEGLGVGTLLVATHQIDAGIFRRSVLVITEHDQHTGSLGYILNSPFDVNSDSEIVQLSQHALQLPVHAAITHGRGGPVAMGEWIAFHSFADVSGARPLGHGHFVGGELTDIRRFALEHIEHPQLPANEHPGAQLQLQVVHGYAAWAAGQLEGEIRAGAWVWRAGAAHDFILDSDHATMWSRAFQVCLPRRD
;
A
#
# COMPACT_ATOMS: atom_id res chain seq x y z
N MET A 1 -34.38 -3.10 -18.68
CA MET A 1 -33.70 -3.54 -17.46
C MET A 1 -32.51 -4.44 -17.81
N ALA A 2 -31.35 -4.15 -17.25
CA ALA A 2 -30.14 -4.95 -17.36
C ALA A 2 -29.57 -5.18 -15.95
N VAL A 3 -28.76 -6.22 -15.78
CA VAL A 3 -28.21 -6.61 -14.47
C VAL A 3 -26.77 -6.15 -14.38
N CYS A 4 -26.40 -5.51 -13.26
CA CYS A 4 -25.01 -5.17 -12.99
C CYS A 4 -24.17 -6.43 -12.71
N ARG A 5 -23.07 -6.65 -13.44
CA ARG A 5 -22.19 -7.81 -13.22
C ARG A 5 -21.57 -7.90 -11.82
N PHE A 6 -21.37 -6.76 -11.13
CA PHE A 6 -20.66 -6.74 -9.86
C PHE A 6 -21.57 -6.89 -8.63
N CYS A 7 -22.70 -6.17 -8.57
CA CYS A 7 -23.65 -6.30 -7.45
C CYS A 7 -24.82 -7.26 -7.73
N MET A 8 -24.98 -7.70 -8.99
CA MET A 8 -26.08 -8.57 -9.43
C MET A 8 -27.49 -7.98 -9.29
N GLU A 9 -27.59 -6.66 -9.08
CA GLU A 9 -28.87 -5.94 -9.03
C GLU A 9 -29.35 -5.54 -10.43
N GLU A 10 -30.67 -5.55 -10.62
CA GLU A 10 -31.34 -5.02 -11.81
C GLU A 10 -31.37 -3.49 -11.77
N ALA A 11 -31.04 -2.87 -12.89
CA ALA A 11 -31.10 -1.42 -13.05
C ALA A 11 -31.61 -1.05 -14.45
N GLU A 12 -32.03 0.20 -14.59
CA GLU A 12 -32.39 0.75 -15.89
C GLU A 12 -31.15 0.88 -16.79
N ALA A 13 -31.36 0.79 -18.11
CA ALA A 13 -30.24 0.77 -19.06
C ALA A 13 -29.40 2.05 -19.04
N GLU A 14 -29.99 3.16 -18.60
CA GLU A 14 -29.37 4.49 -18.51
C GLU A 14 -28.45 4.63 -17.27
N GLU A 15 -28.65 3.78 -16.26
CA GLU A 15 -27.86 3.77 -15.01
C GLU A 15 -26.60 2.89 -15.12
N LEU A 16 -26.52 2.07 -16.17
CA LEU A 16 -25.46 1.09 -16.40
C LEU A 16 -24.53 1.52 -17.53
N ILE A 17 -23.23 1.32 -17.32
CA ILE A 17 -22.20 1.54 -18.33
C ILE A 17 -21.74 0.21 -18.93
N ALA A 18 -21.23 0.26 -20.17
CA ALA A 18 -20.62 -0.88 -20.86
C ALA A 18 -19.14 -0.60 -21.14
N PRO A 19 -18.25 -0.74 -20.13
CA PRO A 19 -16.87 -0.28 -20.21
C PRO A 19 -15.94 -1.24 -20.99
N CYS A 20 -16.43 -2.42 -21.40
CA CYS A 20 -15.65 -3.45 -22.07
C CYS A 20 -16.42 -4.15 -23.21
N GLN A 21 -15.74 -5.01 -23.97
CA GLN A 21 -16.29 -5.72 -25.14
C GLN A 21 -16.93 -7.10 -24.81
N CYS A 22 -17.35 -7.33 -23.55
CA CYS A 22 -18.05 -8.56 -23.21
C CYS A 22 -19.38 -8.68 -23.98
N ILE A 23 -19.83 -9.91 -24.21
CA ILE A 23 -21.11 -10.20 -24.90
C ILE A 23 -22.21 -10.41 -23.86
N GLY A 24 -23.45 -10.05 -24.20
CA GLY A 24 -24.61 -10.27 -23.35
C GLY A 24 -24.66 -9.34 -22.13
N THR A 25 -25.26 -9.81 -21.05
CA THR A 25 -25.45 -9.04 -19.79
C THR A 25 -24.13 -8.80 -19.05
N GLN A 26 -23.10 -9.61 -19.33
CA GLN A 26 -21.77 -9.54 -18.72
C GLN A 26 -20.99 -8.25 -19.04
N LYS A 27 -21.49 -7.38 -19.93
CA LYS A 27 -20.86 -6.09 -20.23
C LYS A 27 -21.36 -4.94 -19.37
N TYR A 28 -22.53 -5.05 -18.74
CA TYR A 28 -23.17 -3.96 -18.02
C TYR A 28 -22.75 -3.91 -16.56
N VAL A 29 -22.34 -2.73 -16.09
CA VAL A 29 -21.93 -2.49 -14.70
C VAL A 29 -22.33 -1.08 -14.26
N HIS A 30 -22.56 -0.86 -12.97
CA HIS A 30 -22.66 0.50 -12.44
C HIS A 30 -21.28 1.16 -12.47
N ALA A 31 -21.22 2.46 -12.76
CA ALA A 31 -19.97 3.22 -12.70
C ALA A 31 -19.34 3.15 -11.30
N ALA A 32 -20.15 3.28 -10.24
CA ALA A 32 -19.69 3.16 -8.86
C ALA A 32 -19.14 1.76 -8.52
N CYS A 33 -19.77 0.69 -9.01
CA CYS A 33 -19.30 -0.68 -8.80
C CYS A 33 -17.99 -0.94 -9.55
N LEU A 34 -17.86 -0.45 -10.79
CA LEU A 34 -16.60 -0.53 -11.53
C LEU A 34 -15.49 0.22 -10.79
N HIS A 35 -15.74 1.45 -10.34
CA HIS A 35 -14.76 2.23 -9.58
C HIS A 35 -14.35 1.51 -8.29
N ARG A 36 -15.30 0.98 -7.52
CA ARG A 36 -15.00 0.20 -6.31
C ARG A 36 -14.12 -1.00 -6.60
N TRP A 37 -14.39 -1.74 -7.68
CA TRP A 37 -13.56 -2.86 -8.13
C TRP A 37 -12.16 -2.42 -8.60
N GLN A 38 -12.06 -1.29 -9.32
CA GLN A 38 -10.78 -0.73 -9.79
C GLN A 38 -9.90 -0.21 -8.64
N ALA A 39 -10.51 0.32 -7.57
CA ALA A 39 -9.81 0.80 -6.39
C ALA A 39 -9.14 -0.33 -5.59
N ILE A 40 -9.69 -1.55 -5.67
CA ILE A 40 -9.19 -2.72 -4.93
C ILE A 40 -8.31 -3.65 -5.78
N SER A 41 -8.46 -3.67 -7.11
CA SER A 41 -7.72 -4.62 -7.98
C SER A 41 -6.28 -4.20 -8.32
N LEU A 42 -5.27 -4.79 -7.66
CA LEU A 42 -3.85 -4.41 -7.84
C LEU A 42 -3.23 -4.72 -9.21
N ARG A 43 -3.56 -5.87 -9.83
CA ARG A 43 -2.87 -6.33 -11.07
C ARG A 43 -3.62 -6.04 -12.37
N ASN A 44 -4.94 -5.87 -12.32
CA ASN A 44 -5.77 -5.77 -13.53
C ASN A 44 -6.85 -4.67 -13.49
N ARG A 45 -6.78 -3.67 -12.59
CA ARG A 45 -7.77 -2.56 -12.52
C ARG A 45 -8.02 -1.80 -13.83
N LEU A 46 -7.08 -1.85 -14.79
CA LEU A 46 -7.22 -1.15 -16.08
C LEU A 46 -7.81 -2.03 -17.20
N LYS A 47 -8.08 -3.31 -16.93
CA LYS A 47 -8.56 -4.28 -17.91
C LYS A 47 -9.77 -5.05 -17.36
N CYS A 48 -10.67 -5.44 -18.25
CA CYS A 48 -11.77 -6.31 -17.89
C CYS A 48 -11.24 -7.70 -17.46
N PRO A 49 -11.63 -8.24 -16.29
CA PRO A 49 -11.16 -9.55 -15.85
C PRO A 49 -11.69 -10.70 -16.74
N VAL A 50 -12.81 -10.47 -17.43
CA VAL A 50 -13.47 -11.49 -18.26
C VAL A 50 -12.90 -11.51 -19.68
N CYS A 51 -12.94 -10.37 -20.39
CA CYS A 51 -12.52 -10.30 -21.79
C CYS A 51 -11.14 -9.66 -22.01
N GLN A 52 -10.45 -9.23 -20.94
CA GLN A 52 -9.14 -8.59 -20.98
C GLN A 52 -9.07 -7.26 -21.76
N HIS A 53 -10.21 -6.74 -22.22
CA HIS A 53 -10.29 -5.44 -22.88
C HIS A 53 -9.91 -4.30 -21.92
N SER A 54 -9.04 -3.41 -22.36
CA SER A 54 -8.63 -2.23 -21.58
C SER A 54 -9.77 -1.21 -21.48
N TYR A 55 -10.03 -0.68 -20.28
CA TYR A 55 -11.07 0.33 -20.08
C TYR A 55 -10.70 1.67 -20.74
N ARG A 56 -11.71 2.43 -21.20
CA ARG A 56 -11.50 3.81 -21.69
C ARG A 56 -11.22 4.77 -20.53
N ASP A 57 -10.57 5.91 -20.81
CA ASP A 57 -10.14 6.89 -19.79
C ASP A 57 -11.28 7.39 -18.90
N GLU A 58 -12.44 7.65 -19.52
CA GLU A 58 -13.66 8.11 -18.86
C GLU A 58 -14.21 7.13 -17.80
N PHE A 59 -13.80 5.87 -17.82
CA PHE A 59 -14.24 4.81 -16.90
C PHE A 59 -13.16 4.41 -15.88
N ILE A 60 -12.14 5.25 -15.70
CA ILE A 60 -11.05 5.05 -14.74
C ILE A 60 -11.14 6.15 -13.67
N ILE A 61 -11.08 5.76 -12.39
CA ILE A 61 -11.11 6.71 -11.26
C ILE A 61 -10.02 7.80 -11.44
N SER A 62 -10.37 9.07 -11.25
CA SER A 62 -9.48 10.22 -11.53
C SER A 62 -8.17 10.22 -10.73
N ALA A 63 -8.19 9.70 -9.50
CA ALA A 63 -6.98 9.46 -8.69
C ALA A 63 -5.97 8.54 -9.40
N TYR A 64 -6.45 7.63 -10.26
CA TYR A 64 -5.63 6.77 -11.12
C TYR A 64 -5.56 7.24 -12.58
N ALA A 65 -6.42 8.15 -13.03
CA ALA A 65 -6.24 8.84 -14.32
C ALA A 65 -4.93 9.65 -14.33
N GLY A 66 -4.52 10.21 -13.17
CA GLY A 66 -3.17 10.75 -12.96
C GLY A 66 -2.06 9.69 -13.09
N ALA A 67 -2.32 8.44 -12.68
CA ALA A 67 -1.42 7.31 -12.89
C ALA A 67 -1.42 6.77 -14.34
N ARG A 68 -2.45 7.08 -15.15
CA ARG A 68 -2.45 6.83 -16.60
C ARG A 68 -1.55 7.82 -17.35
N GLN A 69 -1.30 9.00 -16.78
CA GLN A 69 -0.27 9.91 -17.29
C GLN A 69 1.16 9.52 -16.88
N SER A 70 1.33 8.59 -15.94
CA SER A 70 2.63 7.94 -15.73
C SER A 70 2.76 6.71 -16.63
N ILE A 71 2.89 6.98 -17.93
CA ILE A 71 3.72 6.18 -18.85
C ILE A 71 5.02 5.84 -18.09
N PRO A 72 5.60 4.63 -18.22
CA PRO A 72 6.92 4.35 -17.63
C PRO A 72 7.93 5.28 -18.30
N ARG A 73 8.12 6.45 -17.70
CA ARG A 73 9.06 7.47 -18.18
C ARG A 73 10.43 7.00 -17.75
N SER A 74 11.13 6.35 -18.68
CA SER A 74 12.56 6.08 -18.58
C SER A 74 13.29 7.35 -18.10
N ARG A 75 14.47 7.20 -17.47
CA ARG A 75 15.31 8.34 -17.01
C ARG A 75 15.41 9.47 -18.05
N LEU A 76 15.40 9.11 -19.34
CA LEU A 76 15.45 10.06 -20.46
C LEU A 76 14.26 11.03 -20.45
N ASP A 77 13.03 10.60 -20.16
CA ASP A 77 11.84 11.45 -20.22
C ASP A 77 11.76 12.48 -19.09
N ARG A 78 12.28 12.13 -17.90
CA ARG A 78 12.41 13.08 -16.78
C ARG A 78 13.54 14.07 -17.03
N VAL A 79 14.65 13.63 -17.61
CA VAL A 79 15.76 14.50 -17.99
C VAL A 79 15.36 15.42 -19.15
N THR A 80 14.63 14.94 -20.17
CA THR A 80 14.17 15.77 -21.29
C THR A 80 13.10 16.76 -20.85
N THR A 81 12.12 16.36 -20.04
CA THR A 81 11.12 17.31 -19.51
C THR A 81 11.78 18.36 -18.61
N TRP A 82 12.76 17.94 -17.79
CA TRP A 82 13.56 18.84 -16.96
C TRP A 82 14.42 19.78 -17.79
N LEU A 83 15.07 19.30 -18.85
CA LEU A 83 15.90 20.07 -19.80
C LEU A 83 15.07 21.04 -20.62
N VAL A 84 13.91 20.62 -21.14
CA VAL A 84 12.98 21.47 -21.90
C VAL A 84 12.41 22.57 -21.02
N HIS A 85 12.00 22.24 -19.80
CA HIS A 85 11.55 23.26 -18.85
C HIS A 85 12.69 24.23 -18.51
N ASN A 86 13.91 23.75 -18.25
CA ASN A 86 15.06 24.62 -17.99
C ASN A 86 15.40 25.50 -19.21
N PHE A 87 15.36 24.94 -20.42
CA PHE A 87 15.62 25.63 -21.67
C PHE A 87 14.57 26.73 -21.93
N LEU A 88 13.27 26.42 -21.81
CA LEU A 88 12.19 27.40 -21.98
C LEU A 88 12.26 28.51 -20.93
N TRP A 89 12.63 28.18 -19.70
CA TRP A 89 12.72 29.14 -18.61
C TRP A 89 13.95 30.06 -18.79
N THR A 90 15.12 29.49 -19.09
CA THR A 90 16.34 30.27 -19.36
C THR A 90 16.23 31.13 -20.61
N THR A 91 15.63 30.63 -21.69
CA THR A 91 15.39 31.42 -22.90
C THR A 91 14.32 32.50 -22.68
N GLY A 92 13.23 32.20 -21.97
CA GLY A 92 12.19 33.18 -21.63
C GLY A 92 12.71 34.32 -20.75
N VAL A 93 13.51 33.99 -19.73
CA VAL A 93 14.21 34.95 -18.89
C VAL A 93 15.23 35.78 -19.67
N GLY A 94 16.00 35.15 -20.57
CA GLY A 94 16.98 35.84 -21.40
C GLY A 94 16.33 36.86 -22.35
N LEU A 95 15.18 36.51 -22.94
CA LEU A 95 14.42 37.41 -23.82
C LEU A 95 13.78 38.57 -23.06
N LEU A 96 13.20 38.33 -21.88
CA LEU A 96 12.68 39.38 -21.01
C LEU A 96 13.79 40.29 -20.48
N GLY A 97 14.93 39.71 -20.06
CA GLY A 97 16.11 40.46 -19.64
C GLY A 97 16.66 41.36 -20.75
N GLY A 98 16.76 40.85 -21.98
CA GLY A 98 17.19 41.62 -23.15
C GLY A 98 16.25 42.76 -23.51
N ALA A 99 14.94 42.53 -23.48
CA ALA A 99 13.93 43.56 -23.74
C ALA A 99 13.91 44.67 -22.68
N VAL A 100 14.18 44.32 -21.41
CA VAL A 100 14.26 45.29 -20.31
C VAL A 100 15.58 46.07 -20.33
N TRP A 101 16.69 45.42 -20.72
CA TRP A 101 17.99 46.08 -20.92
C TRP A 101 17.91 47.20 -21.96
N GLN A 102 17.15 46.99 -23.04
CA GLN A 102 16.92 47.99 -24.08
C GLN A 102 16.16 49.23 -23.57
N ARG A 103 15.43 49.13 -22.44
CA ARG A 103 14.70 50.25 -21.81
C ARG A 103 15.41 50.89 -20.62
N GLN A 104 16.64 50.46 -20.28
CA GLN A 104 17.43 50.96 -19.12
C GLN A 104 16.66 51.02 -17.79
N ASN A 105 15.69 50.11 -17.58
CA ASN A 105 14.88 50.13 -16.36
C ASN A 105 15.44 49.16 -15.30
N TYR A 106 16.46 49.61 -14.58
CA TYR A 106 17.23 48.79 -13.63
C TYR A 106 16.40 48.18 -12.48
N LEU A 107 15.31 48.83 -12.06
CA LEU A 107 14.40 48.29 -11.04
C LEU A 107 13.68 47.02 -11.51
N LEU A 108 13.30 46.97 -12.78
CA LEU A 108 12.59 45.83 -13.36
C LEU A 108 13.54 44.65 -13.57
N ILE A 109 14.80 44.92 -13.91
CA ILE A 109 15.87 43.91 -13.98
C ILE A 109 16.10 43.27 -12.61
N ALA A 110 16.22 44.08 -11.56
CA ALA A 110 16.42 43.57 -10.20
C ALA A 110 15.24 42.70 -9.72
N MET A 111 14.01 43.07 -10.05
CA MET A 111 12.82 42.30 -9.69
C MET A 111 12.77 40.95 -10.41
N VAL A 112 13.11 40.92 -11.71
CA VAL A 112 13.19 39.67 -12.49
C VAL A 112 14.29 38.75 -11.95
N LEU A 113 15.49 39.29 -11.67
CA LEU A 113 16.59 38.54 -11.07
C LEU A 113 16.23 37.98 -9.68
N ALA A 114 15.51 38.75 -8.86
CA ALA A 114 15.03 38.28 -7.56
C ALA A 114 14.03 37.12 -7.70
N VAL A 115 13.09 37.20 -8.63
CA VAL A 115 12.15 36.10 -8.92
C VAL A 115 12.91 34.85 -9.36
N ILE A 116 13.92 35.00 -10.22
CA ILE A 116 14.79 33.89 -10.66
C ILE A 116 15.55 33.26 -9.53
N LEU A 117 16.15 34.06 -8.65
CA LEU A 117 16.88 33.57 -7.50
C LEU A 117 15.95 32.80 -6.56
N VAL A 118 14.79 33.37 -6.21
CA VAL A 118 13.80 32.75 -5.33
C VAL A 118 13.31 31.42 -5.91
N TRP A 119 12.91 31.40 -7.19
CA TRP A 119 12.40 30.19 -7.83
C TRP A 119 13.46 29.10 -8.01
N SER A 120 14.72 29.50 -8.24
CA SER A 120 15.85 28.57 -8.31
C SER A 120 16.13 27.91 -6.96
N VAL A 121 15.99 28.64 -5.84
CA VAL A 121 16.12 28.05 -4.49
C VAL A 121 14.99 27.06 -4.21
N PHE A 122 13.74 27.38 -4.57
CA PHE A 122 12.61 26.47 -4.40
C PHE A 122 12.74 25.16 -5.20
N ARG A 123 13.47 25.15 -6.31
CA ARG A 123 13.72 23.95 -7.13
C ARG A 123 14.64 22.92 -6.46
N PHE A 124 15.50 23.34 -5.53
CA PHE A 124 16.48 22.46 -4.87
C PHE A 124 16.09 22.06 -3.44
N LEU A 125 15.03 22.65 -2.89
CA LEU A 125 14.51 22.24 -1.60
C LEU A 125 13.64 20.98 -1.78
N PRO A 126 13.91 19.87 -1.05
CA PRO A 126 13.15 18.62 -1.16
C PRO A 126 11.79 18.71 -0.45
N PHE A 127 11.12 19.87 -0.51
CA PHE A 127 9.84 20.13 0.12
C PHE A 127 8.73 20.02 -0.93
N TRP A 128 8.18 18.82 -1.08
CA TRP A 128 7.00 18.62 -1.91
C TRP A 128 5.78 18.78 -0.99
N TRP A 129 5.10 19.91 -1.14
CA TRP A 129 3.81 20.14 -0.50
C TRP A 129 2.78 19.29 -1.23
N ALA A 130 2.13 18.36 -0.52
CA ALA A 130 1.03 17.59 -1.07
C ALA A 130 -0.24 17.89 -0.26
N VAL A 131 -1.36 17.95 -0.96
CA VAL A 131 -2.68 18.02 -0.32
C VAL A 131 -3.09 16.59 0.02
N VAL A 132 -3.11 16.27 1.31
CA VAL A 132 -3.59 14.99 1.82
C VAL A 132 -5.04 15.18 2.27
N VAL A 133 -5.93 14.37 1.73
CA VAL A 133 -7.35 14.39 2.09
C VAL A 133 -7.55 13.35 3.18
N ASP A 134 -8.05 13.78 4.34
CA ASP A 134 -8.33 12.88 5.46
C ASP A 134 -9.55 11.98 5.20
N GLU A 135 -9.82 11.05 6.12
CA GLU A 135 -10.96 10.12 6.05
C GLU A 135 -12.33 10.84 6.00
N THR A 136 -12.38 12.13 6.33
CA THR A 136 -13.59 12.97 6.30
C THR A 136 -13.69 13.85 5.05
N GLY A 137 -12.72 13.76 4.14
CA GLY A 137 -12.71 14.55 2.90
C GLY A 137 -12.11 15.95 3.05
N THR A 138 -11.50 16.30 4.19
CA THR A 138 -10.90 17.62 4.37
C THR A 138 -9.48 17.67 3.80
N PRO A 139 -9.17 18.63 2.91
CA PRO A 139 -7.82 18.78 2.36
C PRO A 139 -6.90 19.46 3.38
N SER A 140 -5.82 18.78 3.76
CA SER A 140 -4.77 19.32 4.63
C SER A 140 -3.44 19.41 3.88
N TRP A 141 -2.71 20.52 4.08
CA TRP A 141 -1.37 20.70 3.53
C TRP A 141 -0.37 19.95 4.40
N GLN A 142 0.21 18.89 3.86
CA GLN A 142 1.24 18.12 4.55
C GLN A 142 2.54 18.08 3.75
N LEU A 143 3.66 18.13 4.47
CA LEU A 143 4.98 17.99 3.89
C LEU A 143 5.31 16.51 3.73
N ILE A 144 5.18 15.97 2.51
CA ILE A 144 5.56 14.58 2.23
C ILE A 144 7.05 14.54 1.92
N ARG A 145 7.85 14.03 2.86
CA ARG A 145 9.28 13.83 2.65
C ARG A 145 9.49 12.50 1.93
N TYR A 146 9.97 12.53 0.70
CA TYR A 146 10.46 11.33 0.03
C TYR A 146 11.92 11.10 0.45
N GLY A 147 12.18 10.00 1.15
CA GLY A 147 13.49 9.65 1.67
C GLY A 147 14.39 8.97 0.63
N GLN A 148 15.71 9.07 0.80
CA GLN A 148 16.66 8.18 0.11
C GLN A 148 16.43 6.72 0.56
N PRO A 149 16.89 5.71 -0.19
CA PRO A 149 16.83 4.32 0.28
C PRO A 149 17.48 4.14 1.64
N LEU A 150 16.94 3.22 2.45
CA LEU A 150 17.50 2.84 3.75
C LEU A 150 18.11 1.44 3.66
N GLU A 151 19.30 1.27 4.22
CA GLU A 151 19.98 -0.03 4.24
C GLU A 151 19.22 -1.02 5.15
N GLY A 152 19.04 -2.25 4.68
CA GLY A 152 18.31 -3.30 5.40
C GLY A 152 16.79 -3.18 5.41
N LEU A 153 16.20 -2.19 4.72
CA LEU A 153 14.76 -2.15 4.49
C LEU A 153 14.41 -3.11 3.34
N GLY A 154 13.58 -4.10 3.61
CA GLY A 154 13.24 -5.15 2.65
C GLY A 154 12.11 -6.06 3.13
N VAL A 155 11.89 -7.15 2.40
CA VAL A 155 10.92 -8.19 2.81
C VAL A 155 11.37 -8.85 4.11
N GLY A 156 10.43 -9.06 5.04
CA GLY A 156 10.69 -9.60 6.37
C GLY A 156 11.21 -8.57 7.38
N THR A 157 11.31 -7.29 6.99
CA THR A 157 11.59 -6.20 7.93
C THR A 157 10.39 -6.00 8.87
N LEU A 158 10.69 -5.93 10.16
CA LEU A 158 9.75 -5.53 11.21
C LEU A 158 9.70 -4.00 11.27
N LEU A 159 8.51 -3.42 11.20
CA LEU A 159 8.24 -2.00 11.30
C LEU A 159 7.34 -1.75 12.51
N VAL A 160 7.72 -0.85 13.40
CA VAL A 160 7.01 -0.61 14.67
C VAL A 160 6.69 0.87 14.79
N ALA A 161 5.42 1.17 15.03
CA ALA A 161 4.95 2.54 15.24
C ALA A 161 5.64 3.14 16.48
N THR A 162 6.16 4.36 16.37
CA THR A 162 6.66 5.08 17.54
C THR A 162 5.51 5.78 18.28
N HIS A 163 5.84 6.41 19.41
CA HIS A 163 4.91 7.28 20.12
C HIS A 163 4.45 8.51 19.31
N GLN A 164 5.09 8.83 18.18
CA GLN A 164 4.61 9.92 17.31
C GLN A 164 3.29 9.58 16.62
N ILE A 165 3.02 8.28 16.39
CA ILE A 165 1.74 7.82 15.86
C ILE A 165 0.82 7.53 17.05
N ASP A 166 0.07 8.55 17.47
CA ASP A 166 -0.73 8.52 18.69
C ASP A 166 -2.23 8.28 18.45
N ALA A 167 -2.67 8.26 17.18
CA ALA A 167 -4.06 8.08 16.78
C ALA A 167 -4.20 7.18 15.53
N GLY A 168 -5.44 6.79 15.23
CA GLY A 168 -5.79 5.96 14.07
C GLY A 168 -5.36 4.50 14.20
N ILE A 169 -5.47 3.78 13.08
CA ILE A 169 -5.23 2.32 13.02
C ILE A 169 -3.77 1.91 13.21
N PHE A 170 -2.84 2.84 13.06
CA PHE A 170 -1.40 2.59 13.19
C PHE A 170 -0.88 2.91 14.60
N ARG A 171 -1.73 3.41 15.50
CA ARG A 171 -1.34 3.64 16.89
C ARG A 171 -0.92 2.32 17.54
N ARG A 172 0.33 2.25 18.00
CA ARG A 172 0.93 1.04 18.60
C ARG A 172 0.85 -0.19 17.68
N SER A 173 0.93 0.00 16.37
CA SER A 173 0.94 -1.11 15.43
C SER A 173 2.36 -1.69 15.25
N VAL A 174 2.39 -2.99 14.97
CA VAL A 174 3.57 -3.76 14.56
C VAL A 174 3.27 -4.33 13.19
N LEU A 175 4.14 -4.08 12.22
CA LEU A 175 3.95 -4.49 10.84
C LEU A 175 5.13 -5.30 10.32
N VAL A 176 4.84 -6.18 9.38
CA VAL A 176 5.86 -6.83 8.54
C VAL A 176 5.79 -6.29 7.13
N ILE A 177 6.95 -5.97 6.56
CA ILE A 177 7.09 -5.62 5.15
C ILE A 177 7.12 -6.90 4.32
N THR A 178 6.21 -7.00 3.35
CA THR A 178 6.08 -8.18 2.45
C THR A 178 6.51 -7.86 1.02
N GLU A 179 6.52 -6.59 0.65
CA GLU A 179 7.08 -6.09 -0.62
C GLU A 179 7.81 -4.79 -0.34
N HIS A 180 8.98 -4.63 -0.95
CA HIS A 180 9.73 -3.39 -0.92
C HIS A 180 10.52 -3.25 -2.20
N ASP A 181 10.29 -2.15 -2.91
CA ASP A 181 11.04 -1.77 -4.08
C ASP A 181 11.18 -0.25 -4.12
N GLN A 182 12.37 0.21 -4.51
CA GLN A 182 12.73 1.63 -4.48
C GLN A 182 11.96 2.47 -5.51
N HIS A 183 11.31 1.84 -6.50
CA HIS A 183 10.62 2.50 -7.58
C HIS A 183 9.10 2.33 -7.52
N THR A 184 8.61 1.21 -6.98
CA THR A 184 7.16 0.95 -6.86
C THR A 184 6.62 1.25 -5.47
N GLY A 185 7.44 1.19 -4.42
CA GLY A 185 7.03 1.45 -3.04
C GLY A 185 7.14 0.24 -2.12
N SER A 186 6.41 0.30 -1.01
CA SER A 186 6.42 -0.76 0.00
C SER A 186 5.01 -1.23 0.33
N LEU A 187 4.85 -2.50 0.66
CA LEU A 187 3.61 -3.10 1.13
C LEU A 187 3.87 -3.91 2.39
N GLY A 188 3.05 -3.70 3.41
CA GLY A 188 3.14 -4.43 4.67
C GLY A 188 1.79 -4.66 5.32
N TYR A 189 1.80 -5.49 6.36
CA TYR A 189 0.61 -5.89 7.10
C TYR A 189 0.82 -5.71 8.59
N ILE A 190 -0.19 -5.18 9.28
CA ILE A 190 -0.24 -5.12 10.74
C ILE A 190 -0.45 -6.55 11.29
N LEU A 191 0.37 -6.92 12.27
CA LEU A 191 0.38 -8.23 12.92
C LEU A 191 -0.45 -8.24 14.22
N ASN A 192 -0.54 -7.11 14.92
CA ASN A 192 -1.07 -7.03 16.29
C ASN A 192 -2.44 -6.32 16.40
N SER A 193 -3.25 -6.34 15.35
CA SER A 193 -4.60 -5.74 15.36
C SER A 193 -5.65 -6.82 15.16
N PRO A 194 -5.94 -7.66 16.18
CA PRO A 194 -6.97 -8.69 16.07
C PRO A 194 -8.35 -8.04 15.91
N PHE A 195 -9.22 -8.70 15.16
CA PHE A 195 -10.63 -8.34 15.15
C PHE A 195 -11.32 -8.79 16.43
N ASP A 196 -12.32 -8.05 16.87
CA ASP A 196 -13.25 -8.54 17.88
C ASP A 196 -14.32 -9.37 17.15
N VAL A 197 -14.37 -10.65 17.50
CA VAL A 197 -15.26 -11.66 16.89
C VAL A 197 -16.72 -11.22 16.94
N ASN A 198 -17.10 -10.39 17.91
CA ASN A 198 -18.47 -9.90 18.05
C ASN A 198 -18.80 -8.73 17.12
N SER A 199 -17.84 -7.84 16.82
CA SER A 199 -18.08 -6.64 16.04
C SER A 199 -17.77 -6.79 14.55
N ASP A 200 -16.82 -7.65 14.20
CA ASP A 200 -16.30 -7.77 12.83
C ASP A 200 -16.75 -9.06 12.12
N SER A 201 -17.87 -9.64 12.56
CA SER A 201 -18.31 -10.98 12.15
C SER A 201 -18.47 -11.14 10.64
N GLU A 202 -18.94 -10.11 9.92
CA GLU A 202 -19.11 -10.17 8.46
C GLU A 202 -17.77 -10.29 7.71
N ILE A 203 -16.76 -9.54 8.14
CA ILE A 203 -15.41 -9.55 7.54
C ILE A 203 -14.73 -10.89 7.81
N VAL A 204 -14.88 -11.40 9.03
CA VAL A 204 -14.33 -12.69 9.45
C VAL A 204 -15.02 -13.87 8.76
N GLN A 205 -16.34 -13.80 8.53
CA GLN A 205 -17.10 -14.85 7.86
C GLN A 205 -16.61 -15.13 6.43
N LEU A 206 -16.14 -14.11 5.70
CA LEU A 206 -15.63 -14.28 4.32
C LEU A 206 -14.42 -15.20 4.27
N SER A 207 -13.42 -14.97 5.14
CA SER A 207 -12.21 -15.78 5.17
C SER A 207 -12.46 -17.15 5.82
N GLN A 208 -13.34 -17.23 6.82
CA GLN A 208 -13.78 -18.51 7.39
C GLN A 208 -14.49 -19.39 6.36
N HIS A 209 -15.41 -18.83 5.58
CA HIS A 209 -16.13 -19.57 4.54
C HIS A 209 -15.20 -20.02 3.40
N ALA A 210 -14.21 -19.21 3.03
CA ALA A 210 -13.24 -19.56 2.01
C ALA A 210 -12.30 -20.70 2.46
N LEU A 211 -11.82 -20.65 3.70
CA LEU A 211 -10.91 -21.67 4.25
C LEU A 211 -11.64 -22.97 4.62
N GLN A 212 -12.92 -22.90 5.01
CA GLN A 212 -13.74 -24.05 5.44
C GLN A 212 -13.03 -24.92 6.50
N LEU A 213 -12.31 -24.26 7.40
CA LEU A 213 -11.61 -24.93 8.50
C LEU A 213 -12.56 -25.12 9.69
N PRO A 214 -12.34 -26.16 10.52
CA PRO A 214 -13.15 -26.38 11.72
C PRO A 214 -13.07 -25.20 12.68
N VAL A 215 -14.13 -24.95 13.46
CA VAL A 215 -14.20 -23.85 14.44
C VAL A 215 -13.10 -23.92 15.51
N HIS A 216 -12.57 -25.11 15.78
CA HIS A 216 -11.48 -25.32 16.73
C HIS A 216 -10.08 -25.14 16.12
N ALA A 217 -9.98 -24.79 14.83
CA ALA A 217 -8.72 -24.42 14.22
C ALA A 217 -8.20 -23.15 14.93
N ALA A 218 -6.95 -23.19 15.39
CA ALA A 218 -6.30 -22.05 16.03
C ALA A 218 -5.93 -20.98 14.99
N ILE A 219 -6.94 -20.27 14.50
CA ILE A 219 -6.82 -19.22 13.48
C ILE A 219 -7.18 -17.89 14.13
N THR A 220 -6.27 -16.94 14.03
CA THR A 220 -6.57 -15.55 14.38
C THR A 220 -6.92 -14.74 13.14
N HIS A 221 -7.93 -13.88 13.27
CA HIS A 221 -8.27 -12.89 12.26
C HIS A 221 -7.88 -11.50 12.76
N GLY A 222 -7.31 -10.68 11.88
CA GLY A 222 -6.92 -9.32 12.22
C GLY A 222 -7.02 -8.35 11.06
N ARG A 223 -6.84 -7.07 11.38
CA ARG A 223 -6.69 -5.98 10.44
C ARG A 223 -5.23 -5.86 10.03
N GLY A 224 -4.94 -6.03 8.75
CA GLY A 224 -3.61 -5.87 8.15
C GLY A 224 -3.31 -4.44 7.69
N GLY A 225 -4.33 -3.61 7.46
CA GLY A 225 -4.15 -2.18 7.16
C GLY A 225 -5.42 -1.51 6.62
N PRO A 226 -5.36 -0.22 6.24
CA PRO A 226 -6.56 0.53 5.84
C PRO A 226 -7.02 0.23 4.41
N VAL A 227 -6.13 -0.29 3.55
CA VAL A 227 -6.39 -0.43 2.12
C VAL A 227 -6.97 -1.81 1.85
N ALA A 228 -8.01 -1.87 1.00
CA ALA A 228 -8.62 -3.11 0.52
C ALA A 228 -9.06 -4.06 1.65
N MET A 229 -9.80 -3.57 2.65
CA MET A 229 -10.33 -4.36 3.78
C MET A 229 -11.18 -5.59 3.40
N GLY A 230 -11.73 -5.61 2.18
CA GLY A 230 -12.45 -6.78 1.64
C GLY A 230 -11.53 -7.88 1.10
N GLU A 231 -10.25 -7.59 0.91
CA GLU A 231 -9.22 -8.55 0.58
C GLU A 231 -8.51 -9.00 1.86
N TRP A 232 -8.01 -10.23 1.85
CA TRP A 232 -7.30 -10.80 2.98
C TRP A 232 -6.16 -11.69 2.50
N ILE A 233 -5.21 -11.92 3.38
CA ILE A 233 -4.07 -12.80 3.13
C ILE A 233 -3.77 -13.65 4.36
N ALA A 234 -3.25 -14.84 4.13
CA ALA A 234 -2.84 -15.76 5.17
C ALA A 234 -1.33 -15.67 5.43
N PHE A 235 -0.96 -15.56 6.69
CA PHE A 235 0.38 -15.82 7.21
C PHE A 235 0.40 -17.24 7.77
N HIS A 236 1.44 -18.01 7.45
CA HIS A 236 1.56 -19.40 7.89
C HIS A 236 3.03 -19.87 7.94
N SER A 237 3.23 -21.05 8.51
CA SER A 237 4.52 -21.73 8.65
C SER A 237 4.69 -22.93 7.68
N PHE A 238 3.69 -23.21 6.84
CA PHE A 238 3.73 -24.32 5.87
C PHE A 238 4.71 -24.05 4.71
N ALA A 239 5.69 -24.93 4.51
CA ALA A 239 6.76 -24.74 3.52
C ALA A 239 6.37 -25.04 2.07
N ASP A 240 5.39 -25.93 1.85
CA ASP A 240 5.06 -26.48 0.52
C ASP A 240 3.75 -25.94 -0.06
N VAL A 241 3.42 -24.68 0.26
CA VAL A 241 2.22 -24.00 -0.26
C VAL A 241 2.54 -23.34 -1.60
N SER A 242 1.81 -23.72 -2.64
CA SER A 242 1.97 -23.15 -3.98
C SER A 242 1.69 -21.64 -3.99
N GLY A 243 2.58 -20.84 -4.58
CA GLY A 243 2.40 -19.39 -4.69
C GLY A 243 2.60 -18.60 -3.39
N ALA A 244 2.92 -19.26 -2.28
CA ALA A 244 3.30 -18.59 -1.05
C ALA A 244 4.64 -17.88 -1.20
N ARG A 245 4.77 -16.73 -0.56
CA ARG A 245 6.02 -15.94 -0.58
C ARG A 245 6.76 -16.09 0.75
N PRO A 246 8.07 -16.37 0.74
CA PRO A 246 8.83 -16.50 1.96
C PRO A 246 9.03 -15.13 2.61
N LEU A 247 8.85 -15.08 3.94
CA LEU A 247 9.22 -13.94 4.79
C LEU A 247 10.49 -14.19 5.61
N GLY A 248 11.02 -15.40 5.53
CA GLY A 248 12.21 -15.85 6.26
C GLY A 248 11.86 -16.74 7.45
N HIS A 249 12.85 -17.51 7.92
CA HIS A 249 12.76 -18.34 9.13
C HIS A 249 11.54 -19.30 9.18
N GLY A 250 11.13 -19.85 8.03
CA GLY A 250 10.02 -20.78 7.94
C GLY A 250 8.63 -20.14 7.93
N HIS A 251 8.54 -18.81 7.83
CA HIS A 251 7.28 -18.09 7.69
C HIS A 251 7.02 -17.67 6.25
N PHE A 252 5.74 -17.71 5.87
CA PHE A 252 5.26 -17.47 4.53
C PHE A 252 4.00 -16.61 4.55
N VAL A 253 3.75 -15.92 3.43
CA VAL A 253 2.55 -15.10 3.24
C VAL A 253 1.89 -15.36 1.89
N GLY A 254 0.57 -15.46 1.91
CA GLY A 254 -0.25 -15.81 0.75
C GLY A 254 -0.05 -17.26 0.32
N GLY A 255 -0.52 -17.58 -0.89
CA GLY A 255 -0.49 -18.93 -1.43
C GLY A 255 -1.88 -19.45 -1.80
N GLU A 256 -1.91 -20.58 -2.48
CA GLU A 256 -3.14 -21.21 -2.93
C GLU A 256 -3.95 -21.72 -1.74
N LEU A 257 -5.22 -21.33 -1.70
CA LEU A 257 -6.13 -21.65 -0.59
C LEU A 257 -6.30 -23.15 -0.37
N THR A 258 -6.29 -23.93 -1.45
CA THR A 258 -6.40 -25.39 -1.41
C THR A 258 -5.26 -26.01 -0.62
N ASP A 259 -4.03 -25.50 -0.80
CA ASP A 259 -2.85 -26.00 -0.10
C ASP A 259 -2.88 -25.59 1.36
N ILE A 260 -3.16 -24.31 1.64
CA ILE A 260 -3.27 -23.79 3.01
C ILE A 260 -4.32 -24.56 3.80
N ARG A 261 -5.50 -24.81 3.20
CA ARG A 261 -6.57 -25.58 3.83
C ARG A 261 -6.12 -27.00 4.13
N ARG A 262 -5.52 -27.69 3.16
CA ARG A 262 -5.04 -29.07 3.31
C ARG A 262 -4.05 -29.17 4.47
N PHE A 263 -3.00 -28.34 4.48
CA PHE A 263 -1.99 -28.36 5.54
C PHE A 263 -2.58 -27.98 6.90
N ALA A 264 -3.50 -27.02 6.95
CA ALA A 264 -4.18 -26.67 8.19
C ALA A 264 -5.05 -27.82 8.73
N LEU A 265 -5.75 -28.57 7.87
CA LEU A 265 -6.52 -29.76 8.27
C LEU A 265 -5.61 -30.89 8.75
N GLU A 266 -4.55 -31.18 8.01
CA GLU A 266 -3.56 -32.20 8.39
C GLU A 266 -2.95 -31.91 9.76
N HIS A 267 -2.66 -30.64 10.07
CA HIS A 267 -2.13 -30.24 11.38
C HIS A 267 -3.16 -30.38 12.50
N ILE A 268 -4.44 -30.15 12.23
CA ILE A 268 -5.53 -30.35 13.21
C ILE A 268 -5.70 -31.84 13.52
N GLU A 269 -5.65 -32.70 12.50
CA GLU A 269 -5.80 -34.15 12.63
C GLU A 269 -4.55 -34.81 13.24
N HIS A 270 -3.38 -34.29 12.90
CA HIS A 270 -2.08 -34.76 13.37
C HIS A 270 -1.26 -33.58 13.92
N PRO A 271 -1.49 -33.16 15.17
CA PRO A 271 -0.71 -32.10 15.80
C PRO A 271 0.74 -32.54 15.93
N GLN A 272 1.59 -32.17 14.97
CA GLN A 272 3.02 -32.35 15.10
C GLN A 272 3.51 -31.33 16.12
N LEU A 273 3.91 -31.80 17.30
CA LEU A 273 4.64 -30.99 18.28
C LEU A 273 5.91 -30.45 17.57
N PRO A 274 6.09 -29.12 17.44
CA PRO A 274 7.35 -28.61 16.95
C PRO A 274 8.46 -29.04 17.91
N ALA A 275 9.52 -29.64 17.37
CA ALA A 275 10.61 -30.24 18.14
C ALA A 275 11.47 -29.24 18.95
N ASN A 276 11.13 -27.95 18.98
CA ASN A 276 11.95 -26.91 19.61
C ASN A 276 11.11 -26.03 20.56
N GLU A 277 11.21 -26.35 21.86
CA GLU A 277 11.24 -25.48 23.04
C GLU A 277 10.61 -24.07 23.00
N HIS A 278 9.30 -23.91 22.76
CA HIS A 278 8.56 -22.75 23.33
C HIS A 278 7.11 -23.14 23.72
N PRO A 279 6.75 -23.16 25.02
CA PRO A 279 5.41 -23.52 25.49
C PRO A 279 4.48 -22.30 25.40
N GLY A 280 3.94 -22.09 24.21
CA GLY A 280 2.84 -21.16 23.94
C GLY A 280 2.40 -21.49 22.53
N ALA A 281 1.16 -21.93 22.34
CA ALA A 281 0.66 -22.41 21.05
C ALA A 281 0.92 -21.35 19.96
N GLN A 282 2.01 -21.52 19.20
CA GLN A 282 2.31 -20.71 18.03
C GLN A 282 1.19 -21.00 17.04
N LEU A 283 0.41 -19.96 16.73
CA LEU A 283 -0.62 -20.06 15.71
C LEU A 283 0.07 -20.58 14.44
N GLN A 284 -0.51 -21.56 13.75
CA GLN A 284 0.08 -22.01 12.48
C GLN A 284 -0.48 -21.20 11.30
N LEU A 285 -1.57 -20.46 11.53
CA LEU A 285 -2.28 -19.69 10.53
C LEU A 285 -2.88 -18.42 11.14
N GLN A 286 -2.52 -17.27 10.57
CA GLN A 286 -3.14 -15.98 10.87
C GLN A 286 -3.67 -15.38 9.58
N VAL A 287 -4.93 -14.93 9.59
CA VAL A 287 -5.54 -14.24 8.47
C VAL A 287 -5.62 -12.75 8.79
N VAL A 288 -5.11 -11.91 7.89
CA VAL A 288 -5.23 -10.45 8.04
C VAL A 288 -5.97 -9.85 6.85
N HIS A 289 -6.77 -8.83 7.14
CA HIS A 289 -7.65 -8.16 6.17
C HIS A 289 -7.13 -6.76 5.85
N GLY A 290 -7.06 -6.44 4.57
CA GLY A 290 -6.42 -5.23 4.08
C GLY A 290 -4.91 -5.19 4.31
N TYR A 291 -4.27 -4.13 3.80
CA TYR A 291 -2.84 -3.92 3.88
C TYR A 291 -2.48 -2.45 4.04
N ALA A 292 -1.25 -2.18 4.46
CA ALA A 292 -0.63 -0.86 4.44
C ALA A 292 0.28 -0.76 3.21
N ALA A 293 0.19 0.36 2.49
CA ALA A 293 1.00 0.61 1.32
C ALA A 293 1.59 2.01 1.34
N TRP A 294 2.83 2.10 0.90
CA TRP A 294 3.58 3.34 0.77
C TRP A 294 4.02 3.52 -0.66
N ALA A 295 3.92 4.75 -1.16
CA ALA A 295 4.54 5.11 -2.43
C ALA A 295 6.07 5.04 -2.33
N ALA A 296 6.75 4.93 -3.47
CA ALA A 296 8.21 4.92 -3.54
C ALA A 296 8.85 6.09 -2.77
N GLY A 297 9.72 5.79 -1.81
CA GLY A 297 10.42 6.75 -0.97
C GLY A 297 9.60 7.31 0.21
N GLN A 298 8.30 7.01 0.32
CA GLN A 298 7.45 7.53 1.39
C GLN A 298 7.81 6.88 2.74
N LEU A 299 7.91 5.56 2.79
CA LEU A 299 8.23 4.83 4.02
C LEU A 299 9.58 5.27 4.60
N GLU A 300 10.59 5.43 3.74
CA GLU A 300 11.92 5.90 4.13
C GLU A 300 11.91 7.34 4.63
N GLY A 301 10.96 8.15 4.16
CA GLY A 301 10.70 9.49 4.67
C GLY A 301 10.09 9.47 6.07
N GLU A 302 9.05 8.65 6.27
CA GLU A 302 8.36 8.49 7.56
C GLU A 302 9.30 7.92 8.63
N ILE A 303 10.14 6.96 8.27
CA ILE A 303 11.18 6.42 9.14
C ILE A 303 12.16 7.51 9.58
N ARG A 304 12.67 8.33 8.63
CA ARG A 304 13.60 9.43 8.97
C ARG A 304 12.94 10.54 9.80
N ALA A 305 11.63 10.72 9.66
CA ALA A 305 10.86 11.64 10.50
C ALA A 305 10.66 11.09 11.93
N GLY A 306 10.96 9.81 12.17
CA GLY A 306 10.81 9.15 13.46
C GLY A 306 9.39 8.61 13.71
N ALA A 307 8.53 8.54 12.70
CA ALA A 307 7.19 7.94 12.82
C ALA A 307 7.28 6.42 13.03
N TRP A 308 8.31 5.79 12.44
CA TRP A 308 8.57 4.36 12.53
C TRP A 308 9.99 4.05 12.98
N VAL A 309 10.13 2.98 13.74
CA VAL A 309 11.41 2.27 13.93
C VAL A 309 11.35 0.93 13.22
N TRP A 310 12.48 0.42 12.74
CA TRP A 310 12.50 -0.81 11.96
C TRP A 310 13.69 -1.70 12.32
N ARG A 311 13.54 -3.01 12.07
CA ARG A 311 14.63 -3.97 12.18
C ARG A 311 14.53 -5.03 11.08
N ALA A 312 15.58 -5.13 10.27
CA ALA A 312 15.68 -6.10 9.19
C ALA A 312 15.62 -7.54 9.73
N GLY A 313 14.82 -8.40 9.09
CA GLY A 313 14.74 -9.83 9.41
C GLY A 313 14.16 -10.20 10.79
N ALA A 314 13.75 -9.23 11.62
CA ALA A 314 13.25 -9.48 12.96
C ALA A 314 11.76 -9.85 13.01
N ALA A 315 11.06 -9.86 11.87
CA ALA A 315 9.61 -10.11 11.87
C ALA A 315 9.23 -11.54 12.25
N HIS A 316 10.12 -12.51 12.06
CA HIS A 316 9.83 -13.93 12.34
C HIS A 316 9.45 -14.20 13.80
N ASP A 317 10.03 -13.47 14.76
CA ASP A 317 9.70 -13.61 16.20
C ASP A 317 8.26 -13.17 16.53
N PHE A 318 7.60 -12.44 15.63
CA PHE A 318 6.29 -11.81 15.86
C PHE A 318 5.21 -12.30 14.89
N ILE A 319 5.58 -12.91 13.77
CA ILE A 319 4.62 -13.53 12.85
C ILE A 319 4.00 -14.74 13.57
N LEU A 320 2.67 -14.82 13.57
CA LEU A 320 1.90 -15.88 14.24
C LEU A 320 2.00 -15.91 15.78
N ASP A 321 2.51 -14.84 16.38
CA ASP A 321 2.52 -14.67 17.82
C ASP A 321 1.11 -14.31 18.30
N SER A 322 0.59 -15.07 19.28
CA SER A 322 -0.76 -14.89 19.82
C SER A 322 -0.87 -13.75 20.83
N ASP A 323 0.24 -13.28 21.41
CA ASP A 323 0.24 -12.18 22.38
C ASP A 323 0.31 -10.81 21.67
N HIS A 324 -0.79 -10.47 20.99
CA HIS A 324 -0.97 -9.20 20.30
C HIS A 324 -0.91 -7.99 21.27
N ALA A 325 -1.33 -8.18 22.52
CA ALA A 325 -1.42 -7.11 23.51
C ALA A 325 -0.04 -6.57 23.93
N THR A 326 0.94 -7.45 24.11
CA THR A 326 2.32 -7.04 24.44
C THR A 326 3.23 -6.90 23.23
N MET A 327 2.78 -7.33 22.04
CA MET A 327 3.59 -7.39 20.81
C MET A 327 4.29 -6.06 20.52
N TRP A 328 3.57 -4.94 20.60
CA TRP A 328 4.15 -3.62 20.33
C TRP A 328 5.31 -3.28 21.27
N SER A 329 5.15 -3.51 22.58
CA SER A 329 6.21 -3.20 23.55
C SER A 329 7.45 -4.07 23.35
N ARG A 330 7.27 -5.36 23.05
CA ARG A 330 8.38 -6.29 22.75
C ARG A 330 9.07 -5.92 21.43
N ALA A 331 8.31 -5.69 20.37
CA ALA A 331 8.84 -5.30 19.06
C ALA A 331 9.58 -3.97 19.12
N PHE A 332 9.04 -2.99 19.85
CA PHE A 332 9.70 -1.69 20.03
C PHE A 332 11.06 -1.84 20.70
N GLN A 333 11.18 -2.65 21.76
CA GLN A 333 12.48 -2.94 22.40
C GLN A 333 13.47 -3.63 21.46
N VAL A 334 12.98 -4.56 20.63
CA VAL A 334 13.80 -5.24 19.62
C VAL A 334 14.33 -4.28 18.57
N CYS A 335 13.57 -3.26 18.17
CA CYS A 335 14.00 -2.27 17.18
C CYS A 335 14.89 -1.16 17.77
N LEU A 336 14.98 -1.01 19.10
CA LEU A 336 15.89 -0.05 19.71
C LEU A 336 17.35 -0.52 19.59
N PRO A 337 18.30 0.38 19.33
CA PRO A 337 19.72 0.04 19.40
C PRO A 337 20.03 -0.45 20.83
N ARG A 338 20.72 -1.59 20.94
CA ARG A 338 21.21 -2.06 22.25
C ARG A 338 22.10 -0.96 22.84
N ARG A 339 21.76 -0.51 24.05
CA ARG A 339 22.68 0.29 24.85
C ARG A 339 23.72 -0.68 25.37
N ASP A 340 24.88 -0.72 24.72
CA ASP A 340 26.08 -1.37 25.27
C ASP A 340 26.64 -0.56 26.44
#